data_AF-A0A2N6M7C6-F1
#
_entry.id   AF-A0A2N6M7C6-F1
#
_cell.length_a   1.000
_cell.length_b   1.000
_cell.length_c   1.000
_cell.angle_alpha   90.00
_cell.angle_beta   90.00
_cell.angle_gamma   90.00
#
_symmetry.space_group_name_H-M   'P 1'
#
loop_
_entity.id
_entity.type
_entity.pdbx_description
1 polymer ?
#
loop_
_entity_poly.entity_id
_entity_poly.type
_entity_poly.pdbx_seq_one_letter_code
_entity_poly.pdbx_strand_id
1 'polypeptide(L)'
;LTIPESMYKTLQKINSGNYGNYDLTAKLERELYHLRDIGYIEDTKEIRDIPYEGNNLSNYVKITALGKQYIELRKSIEEENKGKDK
;
A
#
# COMPACT_ATOMS: atom_id res chain seq x y z
N LEU A 1 0.26 -14.73 5.21
CA LEU A 1 0.08 -13.43 4.52
C LEU A 1 1.45 -12.92 4.10
N THR A 2 1.61 -12.56 2.83
CA THR A 2 2.92 -12.51 2.13
C THR A 2 3.71 -11.21 2.36
N ILE A 3 3.05 -10.11 2.75
CA ILE A 3 3.71 -8.84 3.06
C ILE A 3 3.57 -8.46 4.56
N PRO A 4 4.57 -7.75 5.13
CA PRO A 4 4.52 -7.25 6.49
C PRO A 4 3.30 -6.35 6.76
N GLU A 5 2.87 -6.29 8.02
CA GLU A 5 1.73 -5.45 8.45
C GLU A 5 1.92 -3.96 8.09
N SER A 6 3.14 -3.42 8.20
CA SER A 6 3.39 -2.01 7.83
C SER A 6 3.12 -1.75 6.36
N MET A 7 3.61 -2.63 5.49
CA MET A 7 3.43 -2.51 4.04
C MET A 7 1.98 -2.71 3.63
N TYR A 8 1.25 -3.59 4.33
CA TYR A 8 -0.18 -3.73 4.14
C TYR A 8 -0.94 -2.44 4.49
N LYS A 9 -0.60 -1.78 5.61
CA LYS A 9 -1.16 -0.47 5.95
C LYS A 9 -0.83 0.60 4.90
N THR A 10 0.41 0.61 4.39
CA THR A 10 0.82 1.47 3.26
C THR A 10 -0.10 1.24 2.06
N LEU A 11 -0.31 -0.01 1.65
CA LEU A 11 -1.20 -0.36 0.53
C LEU A 11 -2.66 0.06 0.77
N GLN A 12 -3.19 -0.14 1.98
CA GLN A 12 -4.54 0.31 2.36
C GLN A 12 -4.69 1.83 2.27
N LYS A 13 -3.69 2.59 2.72
CA LYS A 13 -3.67 4.05 2.61
C LYS A 13 -3.59 4.52 1.16
N ILE A 14 -2.87 3.80 0.28
CA ILE A 14 -2.86 4.11 -1.16
C ILE A 14 -4.24 3.85 -1.76
N ASN A 15 -4.88 2.72 -1.42
CA ASN A 15 -6.21 2.34 -1.89
C ASN A 15 -7.30 3.36 -1.56
N SER A 16 -7.21 4.04 -0.41
CA SER A 16 -8.19 5.07 -0.03
C SER A 16 -8.16 6.30 -0.95
N GLY A 17 -7.11 6.47 -1.76
CA GLY A 17 -6.86 7.67 -2.56
C GLY A 17 -6.42 8.90 -1.73
N ASN A 18 -6.44 8.78 -0.41
CA ASN A 18 -6.02 9.81 0.55
C ASN A 18 -5.01 9.20 1.51
N TYR A 19 -3.77 9.02 1.03
CA TYR A 19 -2.67 8.55 1.86
C TYR A 19 -2.35 9.54 2.99
N GLY A 20 -2.64 10.83 2.77
CA GLY A 20 -2.27 11.92 3.66
C GLY A 20 -0.78 12.22 3.63
N ASN A 21 -0.33 12.99 4.62
CA ASN A 21 1.07 13.42 4.72
C ASN A 21 2.02 12.21 4.75
N TYR A 22 3.16 12.36 4.08
CA TYR A 22 4.18 11.33 4.01
C TYR A 22 5.58 11.95 4.03
N ASP A 23 6.51 11.20 4.61
CA ASP A 23 7.95 11.37 4.44
C ASP A 23 8.47 10.13 3.70
N LEU A 24 9.13 10.33 2.56
CA LEU A 24 9.72 9.31 1.71
C LEU A 24 11.03 8.80 2.33
N THR A 25 10.90 8.18 3.50
CA THR A 25 12.00 7.48 4.14
C THR A 25 12.48 6.32 3.26
N ALA A 26 13.75 5.92 3.42
CA ALA A 26 14.28 4.74 2.73
C ALA A 26 13.47 3.45 2.98
N LYS A 27 12.75 3.37 4.12
CA LYS A 27 11.81 2.28 4.38
C LYS A 27 10.60 2.36 3.46
N LEU A 28 9.92 3.51 3.41
CA LEU A 28 8.74 3.71 2.57
C LEU A 28 9.08 3.53 1.09
N GLU A 29 10.21 4.09 0.65
CA GLU A 29 10.68 3.93 -0.74
C GLU A 29 10.85 2.44 -1.11
N ARG A 30 11.50 1.64 -0.26
CA ARG A 30 11.60 0.19 -0.47
C ARG A 30 10.26 -0.53 -0.46
N GLU A 31 9.32 -0.10 0.39
CA GLU A 31 7.97 -0.64 0.38
C GLU A 31 7.25 -0.33 -0.94
N LEU A 32 7.39 0.88 -1.48
CA LEU A 32 6.80 1.26 -2.77
C LEU A 32 7.38 0.46 -3.93
N TYR A 33 8.71 0.31 -4.00
CA TYR A 33 9.34 -0.53 -5.02
C TYR A 33 8.82 -1.98 -4.94
N HIS A 34 8.79 -2.57 -3.75
CA HIS A 34 8.30 -3.93 -3.60
C HIS A 34 6.84 -4.08 -4.02
N LEU A 35 5.97 -3.16 -3.59
CA LEU A 35 4.55 -3.17 -3.96
C LEU A 35 4.34 -3.02 -5.48
N ARG A 36 5.17 -2.22 -6.14
CA ARG A 36 5.16 -2.06 -7.61
C ARG A 36 5.63 -3.34 -8.29
N ASP A 37 6.74 -3.91 -7.83
CA ASP A 37 7.35 -5.10 -8.43
C ASP A 37 6.44 -6.33 -8.37
N ILE A 38 5.62 -6.45 -7.32
CA ILE A 38 4.58 -7.49 -7.21
C ILE A 38 3.24 -7.11 -7.88
N GLY A 39 3.18 -5.93 -8.51
CA GLY A 39 2.03 -5.46 -9.28
C GLY A 39 0.84 -4.97 -8.45
N TYR A 40 1.02 -4.67 -7.15
CA TYR A 40 -0.07 -4.21 -6.28
C TYR A 40 -0.32 -2.70 -6.41
N ILE A 41 0.70 -1.95 -6.79
CA ILE A 41 0.57 -0.53 -7.14
C ILE A 41 1.21 -0.26 -8.50
N GLU A 42 0.82 0.85 -9.08
CA GLU A 42 1.45 1.45 -10.26
C GLU A 42 1.85 2.88 -9.90
N ASP A 43 2.97 3.32 -10.46
CA ASP A 43 3.52 4.65 -10.27
C ASP A 43 3.17 5.55 -11.46
N THR A 44 2.52 6.68 -11.17
CA THR A 44 2.15 7.69 -12.19
C THR A 44 3.36 8.48 -12.69
N LYS A 45 4.43 8.47 -11.88
CA LYS A 45 5.78 8.94 -12.15
C LYS A 45 6.74 7.97 -11.47
N GLU A 46 7.96 7.85 -11.99
CA GLU A 46 9.00 7.03 -11.37
C GLU A 46 9.09 7.28 -9.86
N ILE A 47 9.16 6.22 -9.05
CA ILE A 47 9.21 6.33 -7.58
C ILE A 47 10.35 7.25 -7.09
N ARG A 48 11.50 7.23 -7.78
CA ARG A 48 12.65 8.11 -7.47
C ARG A 48 12.38 9.61 -7.66
N ASP A 49 11.34 9.96 -8.41
CA ASP A 49 10.97 11.36 -8.70
C ASP A 49 9.87 11.87 -7.75
N ILE A 50 9.41 11.03 -6.81
CA ILE A 50 8.47 11.43 -5.76
C ILE A 50 9.18 12.41 -4.81
N PRO A 51 8.58 13.57 -4.50
CA PRO A 51 9.16 14.50 -3.53
C PRO A 51 9.38 13.84 -2.17
N TYR A 52 10.47 14.21 -1.48
CA TYR A 52 10.83 13.63 -0.18
C TYR A 52 9.71 13.76 0.86
N GLU A 53 8.93 14.83 0.81
CA GLU A 53 7.77 15.02 1.67
C GLU A 53 6.59 15.54 0.83
N GLY A 54 5.38 15.28 1.31
CA GLY A 54 4.18 15.77 0.65
C GLY A 54 2.91 15.48 1.44
N ASN A 55 1.79 16.03 0.98
CA ASN A 55 0.51 15.96 1.68
C ASN A 55 -0.40 14.80 1.23
N ASN A 56 -0.08 14.12 0.13
CA ASN A 56 -0.78 12.92 -0.33
C ASN A 56 0.07 12.07 -1.28
N LEU A 57 0.55 10.92 -0.82
CA LEU A 57 1.32 9.98 -1.65
C LEU A 57 0.50 9.38 -2.80
N SER A 58 -0.83 9.27 -2.63
CA SER A 58 -1.74 8.77 -3.67
C SER A 58 -1.83 9.67 -4.90
N ASN A 59 -1.18 10.83 -4.91
CA ASN A 59 -0.98 11.66 -6.09
C ASN A 59 0.06 11.07 -7.05
N TYR A 60 0.99 10.26 -6.53
CA TYR A 60 2.12 9.71 -7.28
C TYR A 60 1.99 8.22 -7.56
N VAL A 61 1.31 7.48 -6.69
CA VAL A 61 1.08 6.04 -6.84
C VAL A 61 -0.41 5.73 -6.76
N LYS A 62 -0.83 4.72 -7.53
CA LYS A 62 -2.22 4.23 -7.57
C LYS A 62 -2.23 2.74 -7.27
N ILE A 63 -3.33 2.27 -6.70
CA ILE A 63 -3.52 0.85 -6.48
C ILE A 63 -4.01 0.19 -7.78
N THR A 64 -3.51 -1.01 -8.08
CA THR A 64 -3.96 -1.80 -9.22
C THR A 64 -5.20 -2.64 -8.87
N ALA A 65 -5.80 -3.30 -9.87
CA ALA A 65 -6.85 -4.29 -9.62
C ALA A 65 -6.37 -5.45 -8.74
N LEU A 66 -5.14 -5.92 -8.96
CA LEU A 66 -4.53 -7.00 -8.16
C LEU A 66 -4.33 -6.57 -6.69
N GLY A 67 -3.85 -5.34 -6.48
CA GLY A 67 -3.69 -4.79 -5.13
C GLY A 67 -5.02 -4.72 -4.36
N LYS A 68 -6.12 -4.34 -5.03
CA LYS A 68 -7.47 -4.30 -4.43
C LYS A 68 -7.94 -5.70 -4.01
N GLN A 69 -7.81 -6.68 -4.91
CA GLN A 69 -8.15 -8.08 -4.61
C GLN A 69 -7.38 -8.62 -3.41
N TYR A 70 -6.09 -8.27 -3.29
CA TYR A 70 -5.28 -8.67 -2.14
C TYR A 70 -5.80 -8.07 -0.82
N ILE A 71 -6.19 -6.78 -0.82
CA ILE A 71 -6.77 -6.14 0.38
C ILE A 71 -8.05 -6.87 0.81
N GLU A 72 -8.94 -7.16 -0.15
CA GLU A 72 -10.20 -7.84 0.12
C GLU A 72 -9.99 -9.24 0.69
N LEU A 73 -9.08 -10.02 0.08
CA LEU A 73 -8.73 -11.36 0.54
C LEU A 73 -8.12 -11.35 1.95
N ARG A 74 -7.19 -10.43 2.22
CA ARG A 74 -6.58 -10.35 3.55
C ARG A 74 -7.61 -9.96 4.60
N LYS A 75 -8.48 -9.01 4.29
CA LYS A 75 -9.56 -8.58 5.17
C LYS A 75 -10.51 -9.72 5.52
N SER A 76 -10.91 -10.55 4.54
CA SER A 76 -11.80 -11.68 4.80
C SER A 76 -11.17 -12.72 5.73
N ILE A 77 -9.88 -13.02 5.55
CA ILE A 77 -9.13 -13.94 6.43
C ILE A 77 -9.03 -13.38 7.86
N GLU A 78 -8.77 -12.07 8.00
CA GLU A 78 -8.68 -11.41 9.31
C GLU A 78 -10.04 -11.39 10.04
N GLU A 79 -11.15 -11.23 9.31
CA GLU A 79 -12.51 -11.30 9.85
C GLU A 79 -12.90 -12.73 10.26
N GLU A 80 -12.59 -13.74 9.45
CA GLU A 80 -12.81 -15.15 9.78
C GLU A 80 -12.07 -15.58 11.04
N ASN A 81 -10.81 -15.16 11.20
CA ASN A 81 -10.03 -15.50 12.38
C ASN A 81 -10.59 -14.84 13.65
N LYS A 82 -11.05 -13.59 13.57
CA LYS A 82 -11.70 -12.91 14.71
C LYS A 82 -13.04 -13.55 15.11
N GLY A 83 -13.73 -14.20 14.17
CA GLY A 83 -14.97 -14.91 14.44
C GLY A 83 -14.78 -16.26 15.15
N LYS A 84 -13.58 -16.85 15.07
CA LYS A 84 -13.24 -18.14 15.71
C LYS A 84 -12.74 -18.02 17.15
N ASP A 85 -12.40 -16.81 17.59
CA ASP A 85 -11.98 -16.49 18.96
C ASP A 85 -13.17 -16.08 19.87
N LYS A 86 -14.42 -16.24 19.41
CA LYS A 86 -15.66 -16.00 20.17
C LYS A 86 -16.44 -17.30 20.34
#